data_AF-A0A3P8BX50-F1
#
_entry.id   AF-A0A3P8BX50-F1
#
_cell.length_a   1.000
_cell.length_b   1.000
_cell.length_c   1.000
_cell.angle_alpha   90.00
_cell.angle_beta   90.00
_cell.angle_gamma   90.00
#
_symmetry.space_group_name_H-M   'P 1'
#
loop_
_entity.id
_entity.type
_entity.pdbx_description
1 polymer ?
#
loop_
_entity_poly.entity_id
_entity_poly.type
_entity_poly.pdbx_seq_one_letter_code
_entity_poly.pdbx_strand_id
1 'polypeptide(L)'
;MRHPVHRGTSWVYISGEVFLCTGALISQRHVLTASHCVDGLGVNRAKAMEQCGIRRVDVNEIPTAKPSNTNVYIGNKCDPPSECQPAHPVKDIIRLEDICFAAPDIAILELEEDVSEDEAIPVCMPTDADLKMEPQLLLVGGGRDRACLSALLFFHGHL
;
A
#
# COMPACT_ATOMS: atom_id res chain seq x y z
N MET A 1 13.94 -9.67 25.41
CA MET A 1 14.78 -8.57 24.89
C MET A 1 13.95 -7.86 23.84
N ARG A 2 13.56 -6.60 24.07
CA ARG A 2 12.79 -5.80 23.10
C ARG A 2 13.78 -5.22 22.10
N HIS A 3 13.66 -5.56 20.82
CA HIS A 3 14.43 -4.91 19.77
C HIS A 3 14.02 -3.42 19.69
N PRO A 4 14.97 -2.49 19.43
CA PRO A 4 14.62 -1.09 19.23
C PRO A 4 13.70 -1.00 18.02
N VAL A 5 12.55 -0.37 18.18
CA VAL A 5 11.69 0.04 17.06
C VAL A 5 12.57 0.87 16.13
N HIS A 6 12.72 0.45 14.88
CA HIS A 6 13.40 1.25 13.86
C HIS A 6 12.74 2.63 13.83
N ARG A 7 13.46 3.68 14.27
CA ARG A 7 12.95 5.06 14.22
C ARG A 7 12.78 5.44 12.74
N GLY A 8 11.55 5.70 12.31
CA GLY A 8 11.24 6.28 11.01
C GLY A 8 11.06 5.30 9.85
N THR A 9 10.14 4.35 9.95
CA THR A 9 9.64 3.63 8.75
C THR A 9 8.53 4.45 8.08
N SER A 10 8.52 4.49 6.74
CA SER A 10 7.41 5.04 5.97
C SER A 10 6.58 3.96 5.29
N TRP A 11 7.10 2.74 5.12
CA TRP A 11 6.36 1.68 4.45
C TRP A 11 5.32 1.05 5.37
N VAL A 12 4.22 0.61 4.77
CA VAL A 12 3.09 0.02 5.49
C VAL A 12 2.68 -1.31 4.87
N TYR A 13 2.09 -2.16 5.68
CA TYR A 13 1.39 -3.37 5.27
C TYR A 13 -0.12 -3.09 5.21
N ILE A 14 -0.77 -3.50 4.13
CA ILE A 14 -2.19 -3.29 3.91
C ILE A 14 -2.84 -4.67 3.76
N SER A 15 -3.84 -4.96 4.59
CA SER A 15 -4.60 -6.20 4.50
C SER A 15 -6.08 -5.91 4.33
N GLY A 16 -6.71 -6.62 3.41
CA GLY A 16 -8.17 -6.76 3.35
C GLY A 16 -8.58 -8.22 3.47
N GLU A 17 -9.85 -8.52 3.23
CA GLU A 17 -10.39 -9.88 3.34
C GLU A 17 -9.72 -10.91 2.42
N VAL A 18 -9.22 -10.49 1.24
CA VAL A 18 -8.64 -11.40 0.23
C VAL A 18 -7.33 -10.91 -0.39
N PHE A 19 -6.80 -9.79 0.09
CA PHE A 19 -5.59 -9.20 -0.48
C PHE A 19 -4.61 -8.79 0.61
N LEU A 20 -3.33 -8.88 0.26
CA LEU A 20 -2.19 -8.45 1.06
C LEU A 20 -1.32 -7.59 0.16
N CYS A 21 -1.07 -6.36 0.59
CA CYS A 21 -0.38 -5.35 -0.18
C CYS A 21 0.57 -4.54 0.71
N THR A 22 1.33 -3.66 0.06
CA THR A 22 2.18 -2.68 0.73
C THR A 22 1.83 -1.27 0.27
N GLY A 23 2.26 -0.29 1.03
CA GLY A 23 2.16 1.13 0.67
C GLY A 23 3.25 1.94 1.34
N ALA A 24 3.15 3.26 1.21
CA ALA A 24 4.01 4.21 1.90
C ALA A 24 3.17 5.34 2.51
N LEU A 25 3.45 5.69 3.76
CA LEU A 25 2.94 6.87 4.43
C LEU A 25 3.52 8.11 3.73
N ILE A 26 2.66 8.98 3.20
CA ILE A 26 3.03 10.22 2.49
C ILE A 26 2.64 11.49 3.27
N SER A 27 1.82 11.33 4.31
CA SER A 27 1.61 12.28 5.39
C SER A 27 1.20 11.51 6.65
N GLN A 28 1.09 12.13 7.83
CA GLN A 28 0.67 11.43 9.04
C GLN A 28 -0.70 10.74 8.96
N ARG A 29 -1.50 11.02 7.93
CA ARG A 29 -2.85 10.47 7.76
C ARG A 29 -3.06 9.77 6.41
N HIS A 30 -2.08 9.79 5.50
CA HIS A 30 -2.30 9.33 4.13
C HIS A 30 -1.27 8.27 3.74
N VAL A 31 -1.77 7.15 3.21
CA VAL A 31 -0.96 6.08 2.64
C VAL A 31 -1.14 6.07 1.13
N LEU A 32 -0.03 6.12 0.41
CA LEU A 32 0.02 5.85 -1.02
C LEU A 32 0.16 4.34 -1.27
N THR A 33 -0.67 3.80 -2.14
CA THR A 33 -0.61 2.40 -2.57
C THR A 33 -1.07 2.28 -4.02
N ALA A 34 -1.16 1.05 -4.53
CA ALA A 34 -1.65 0.78 -5.86
C ALA A 34 -3.19 0.74 -5.87
N SER A 35 -3.83 1.24 -6.93
CA SER A 35 -5.28 1.10 -7.15
C SER A 35 -5.71 -0.35 -7.05
N HIS A 36 -4.87 -1.23 -7.58
CA HIS A 36 -5.14 -2.65 -7.59
C HIS A 36 -5.14 -3.28 -6.18
N CYS A 37 -4.54 -2.63 -5.18
CA CYS A 37 -4.56 -3.10 -3.79
C CYS A 37 -5.87 -2.79 -3.07
N VAL A 38 -6.70 -1.92 -3.65
CA VAL A 38 -7.97 -1.49 -3.05
C VAL A 38 -9.17 -1.82 -3.93
N ASP A 39 -8.98 -2.69 -4.92
CA ASP A 39 -10.10 -3.27 -5.64
C ASP A 39 -10.89 -4.20 -4.70
N GLY A 40 -12.20 -4.17 -4.81
CA GLY A 40 -13.11 -4.96 -3.99
C GLY A 40 -13.09 -6.46 -4.33
N LEU A 41 -13.81 -7.23 -3.51
CA LEU A 41 -13.95 -8.66 -3.69
C LEU A 41 -14.58 -9.02 -5.05
N GLY A 42 -14.03 -10.03 -5.71
CA GLY A 42 -14.61 -10.56 -6.95
C GLY A 42 -14.25 -9.78 -8.21
N VAL A 43 -13.37 -8.78 -8.14
CA VAL A 43 -12.83 -8.12 -9.32
C VAL A 43 -12.02 -9.12 -10.13
N ASN A 44 -12.60 -9.61 -11.23
CA ASN A 44 -11.88 -10.38 -12.23
C ASN A 44 -11.20 -9.41 -13.20
N ARG A 45 -9.96 -9.02 -12.88
CA ARG A 45 -9.19 -8.11 -13.73
C ARG A 45 -8.99 -8.63 -15.14
N ALA A 46 -8.84 -9.94 -15.33
CA ALA A 46 -8.69 -10.50 -16.67
C ALA A 46 -9.94 -10.24 -17.53
N LYS A 47 -11.13 -10.44 -16.95
CA LYS A 47 -12.40 -10.13 -17.60
C LYS A 47 -12.60 -8.63 -17.81
N ALA A 48 -12.27 -7.82 -16.80
CA ALA A 48 -12.37 -6.36 -16.91
C ALA A 48 -11.44 -5.84 -18.01
N MET A 49 -10.19 -6.33 -18.08
CA MET A 49 -9.20 -6.02 -19.11
C MET A 49 -9.64 -6.51 -20.51
N GLU A 50 -10.28 -7.68 -20.61
CA GLU A 50 -10.82 -8.20 -21.88
C GLU A 50 -11.93 -7.30 -22.45
N GLN A 51 -12.68 -6.60 -21.60
CA GLN A 51 -13.70 -5.63 -22.01
C GLN A 51 -13.09 -4.30 -22.50
N CYS A 52 -11.82 -4.07 -22.21
CA CYS A 52 -11.11 -2.86 -22.59
C CYS A 52 -10.73 -2.93 -24.06
N GLY A 53 -11.56 -2.29 -24.88
CA GLY A 53 -11.55 -2.36 -26.33
C GLY A 53 -12.95 -2.44 -26.94
N ILE A 54 -13.97 -2.82 -26.14
CA ILE A 54 -15.37 -2.95 -26.57
C ILE A 54 -16.23 -1.81 -26.00
N ARG A 55 -16.02 -1.41 -24.74
CA ARG A 55 -16.69 -0.28 -24.07
C ARG A 55 -15.74 0.26 -23.00
N ARG A 56 -15.69 1.59 -22.77
CA ARG A 56 -15.10 2.11 -21.52
C ARG A 56 -15.91 1.51 -20.36
N VAL A 57 -15.27 0.68 -19.54
CA VAL A 57 -15.89 0.20 -18.31
C VAL A 57 -16.05 1.42 -17.41
N ASP A 58 -17.29 1.73 -17.01
CA ASP A 58 -17.49 2.76 -15.99
C ASP A 58 -16.87 2.22 -14.72
N VAL A 59 -15.90 2.96 -14.24
CA VAL A 59 -15.02 2.64 -13.15
C VAL A 59 -15.76 2.52 -11.80
N ASN A 60 -16.92 3.17 -11.70
CA ASN A 60 -17.87 2.99 -10.60
C ASN A 60 -18.57 1.61 -10.63
N GLU A 61 -18.51 0.87 -11.75
CA GLU A 61 -18.94 -0.53 -11.83
C GLU A 61 -17.90 -1.49 -11.23
N ILE A 62 -16.66 -1.04 -10.97
CA ILE A 62 -15.63 -1.84 -10.30
C ILE A 62 -15.77 -1.60 -8.79
N PRO A 63 -16.13 -2.63 -8.00
CA PRO A 63 -16.18 -2.49 -6.56
C PRO A 63 -14.83 -2.03 -6.02
N THR A 64 -14.83 -1.05 -5.13
CA THR A 64 -13.68 -0.70 -4.29
C THR A 64 -13.78 -1.47 -2.97
N ALA A 65 -12.65 -1.76 -2.34
CA ALA A 65 -12.59 -2.30 -1.00
C ALA A 65 -13.35 -1.36 -0.03
N LYS A 66 -13.97 -1.93 1.01
CA LYS A 66 -14.61 -1.12 2.03
C LYS A 66 -13.54 -0.62 3.02
N PRO A 67 -13.56 0.67 3.40
CA PRO A 67 -12.67 1.18 4.44
C PRO A 67 -12.73 0.33 5.73
N SER A 68 -13.93 -0.07 6.14
CA SER A 68 -14.18 -0.91 7.34
C SER A 68 -13.51 -2.29 7.32
N ASN A 69 -13.15 -2.78 6.13
CA ASN A 69 -12.55 -4.11 5.94
C ASN A 69 -11.10 -4.00 5.46
N THR A 70 -10.51 -2.80 5.53
CA THR A 70 -9.14 -2.51 5.13
C THR A 70 -8.35 -2.08 6.36
N ASN A 71 -7.32 -2.84 6.69
CA ASN A 71 -6.44 -2.55 7.83
C ASN A 71 -5.06 -2.13 7.32
N VAL A 72 -4.53 -1.05 7.88
CA VAL A 72 -3.17 -0.58 7.62
C VAL A 72 -2.32 -0.86 8.86
N TYR A 73 -1.12 -1.40 8.67
CA TYR A 73 -0.15 -1.57 9.74
C TYR A 73 1.17 -0.90 9.36
N ILE A 74 1.74 -0.15 10.30
CA ILE A 74 3.01 0.54 10.06
C ILE A 74 4.17 -0.46 10.13
N GLY A 75 4.96 -0.55 9.04
CA GLY A 75 6.04 -1.53 8.88
C GLY A 75 5.59 -3.00 9.06
N ASN A 76 6.51 -3.87 9.45
CA ASN A 76 6.20 -5.23 9.94
C ASN A 76 6.97 -5.60 11.21
N LYS A 77 6.42 -5.26 12.38
CA LYS A 77 7.05 -5.70 13.63
C LYS A 77 7.06 -7.23 13.79
N CYS A 78 6.16 -7.95 13.10
CA CYS A 78 6.09 -9.40 13.03
C CYS A 78 5.33 -9.87 11.78
N ASP A 79 5.26 -11.20 11.59
CA ASP A 79 4.47 -11.87 10.56
C ASP A 79 3.59 -12.95 11.24
N PRO A 80 2.25 -12.85 11.18
CA PRO A 80 1.46 -11.78 10.55
C PRO A 80 1.36 -10.53 11.45
N PRO A 81 1.31 -9.31 10.88
CA PRO A 81 1.23 -8.05 11.63
C PRO A 81 0.09 -7.98 12.66
N SER A 82 -1.05 -8.60 12.35
CA SER A 82 -2.24 -8.61 13.22
C SER A 82 -2.02 -9.25 14.59
N GLU A 83 -0.97 -10.05 14.77
CA GLU A 83 -0.70 -10.73 16.03
C GLU A 83 0.08 -9.89 17.04
N CYS A 84 0.82 -8.87 16.60
CA CYS A 84 1.73 -8.13 17.48
C CYS A 84 1.67 -6.60 17.37
N GLN A 85 0.95 -6.05 16.39
CA GLN A 85 0.83 -4.61 16.23
C GLN A 85 -0.62 -4.19 15.92
N PRO A 86 -1.08 -3.04 16.44
CA PRO A 86 -2.42 -2.56 16.16
C PRO A 86 -2.54 -2.13 14.69
N ALA A 87 -3.74 -2.31 14.14
CA ALA A 87 -4.10 -1.72 12.86
C ALA A 87 -4.47 -0.25 13.04
N HIS A 88 -4.11 0.56 12.06
CA HIS A 88 -4.65 1.89 11.81
C HIS A 88 -5.89 1.75 10.92
N PRO A 89 -7.09 2.09 11.41
CA PRO A 89 -8.31 2.01 10.62
C PRO A 89 -8.29 2.98 9.45
N VAL A 90 -8.90 2.56 8.34
CA VAL A 90 -9.07 3.40 7.15
C VAL A 90 -10.41 4.12 7.22
N LYS A 91 -10.36 5.44 7.04
CA LYS A 91 -11.52 6.33 6.95
C LYS A 91 -12.12 6.35 5.56
N ASP A 92 -11.27 6.56 4.56
CA ASP A 92 -11.69 6.69 3.16
C ASP A 92 -10.64 6.14 2.19
N ILE A 93 -11.07 5.80 0.98
CA ILE A 93 -10.25 5.26 -0.09
C ILE A 93 -10.46 6.09 -1.36
N ILE A 94 -9.41 6.80 -1.76
CA ILE A 94 -9.38 7.56 -3.00
C ILE A 94 -8.59 6.76 -4.02
N ARG A 95 -9.29 6.18 -4.99
CA ARG A 95 -8.69 5.42 -6.09
C ARG A 95 -8.67 6.27 -7.36
N LEU A 96 -7.50 6.40 -8.00
CA LEU A 96 -7.42 7.02 -9.32
C LEU A 96 -7.47 5.91 -10.38
N GLU A 97 -8.39 6.01 -11.34
CA GLU A 97 -8.78 4.87 -12.18
C GLU A 97 -8.35 5.01 -13.65
N ASP A 98 -8.07 3.85 -14.25
CA ASP A 98 -8.88 3.20 -15.32
C ASP A 98 -8.31 1.79 -15.59
N ILE A 99 -9.06 0.73 -15.26
CA ILE A 99 -8.65 -0.66 -15.55
C ILE A 99 -8.36 -0.87 -17.04
N CYS A 100 -8.90 -0.01 -17.91
CA CYS A 100 -8.87 -0.20 -19.35
C CYS A 100 -7.69 0.36 -20.12
N PHE A 101 -6.86 1.21 -19.53
CA PHE A 101 -5.85 1.90 -20.33
C PHE A 101 -4.58 2.21 -19.56
N ALA A 102 -3.81 1.22 -19.12
CA ALA A 102 -2.51 1.47 -18.47
C ALA A 102 -2.58 2.66 -17.47
N ALA A 103 -3.71 2.78 -16.80
CA ALA A 103 -4.07 4.00 -16.09
C ALA A 103 -3.31 4.00 -14.77
N PRO A 104 -3.27 5.13 -14.06
CA PRO A 104 -2.39 5.24 -12.92
C PRO A 104 -2.84 4.22 -11.87
N ASP A 105 -2.02 3.20 -11.65
CA ASP A 105 -2.24 2.17 -10.63
C ASP A 105 -1.87 2.77 -9.26
N ILE A 106 -2.67 3.75 -8.83
CA ILE A 106 -2.40 4.59 -7.67
C ILE A 106 -3.67 4.90 -6.88
N ALA A 107 -3.62 4.62 -5.59
CA ALA A 107 -4.66 4.93 -4.64
C ALA A 107 -4.07 5.55 -3.37
N ILE A 108 -4.90 6.33 -2.69
CA ILE A 108 -4.61 6.93 -1.40
C ILE A 108 -5.62 6.40 -0.39
N LEU A 109 -5.11 5.93 0.75
CA LEU A 109 -5.93 5.62 1.93
C LEU A 109 -5.84 6.79 2.90
N GLU A 110 -6.98 7.32 3.33
CA GLU A 110 -7.06 8.24 4.48
C GLU A 110 -7.24 7.41 5.75
N LEU A 111 -6.38 7.61 6.75
CA LEU A 111 -6.48 6.97 8.06
C LEU A 111 -7.45 7.72 8.99
N GLU A 112 -8.10 6.99 9.89
CA GLU A 112 -9.04 7.57 10.86
C GLU A 112 -8.34 8.52 11.86
N GLU A 113 -7.08 8.24 12.18
CA GLU A 113 -6.23 9.02 13.09
C GLU A 113 -4.85 9.29 12.48
N ASP A 114 -4.16 10.30 13.02
CA ASP A 114 -2.78 10.59 12.63
C ASP A 114 -1.83 9.55 13.24
N VAL A 115 -0.90 9.05 12.44
CA VAL A 115 0.24 8.24 12.91
C VAL A 115 1.21 9.16 13.66
N SER A 116 1.71 8.70 14.81
CA SER A 116 2.70 9.46 15.56
C SER A 116 4.06 9.45 14.86
N GLU A 117 4.82 10.55 14.93
CA GLU A 117 6.20 10.63 14.45
C GLU A 117 7.13 9.62 15.12
N ASP A 118 6.81 9.18 16.33
CA ASP A 118 7.55 8.11 17.03
C ASP A 118 7.33 6.72 16.39
N GLU A 119 6.22 6.55 15.66
CA GLU A 119 5.85 5.30 15.00
C GLU A 119 6.30 5.27 13.54
N ALA A 120 6.07 6.36 12.79
CA ALA A 120 6.39 6.48 11.38
C ALA A 120 6.79 7.90 11.00
N ILE A 121 7.64 8.03 9.98
CA ILE A 121 7.91 9.31 9.33
C ILE A 121 7.51 9.16 7.86
N PRO A 122 6.64 10.04 7.32
CA PRO A 122 6.23 9.98 5.94
C PRO A 122 7.40 10.09 4.95
N VAL A 123 7.30 9.38 3.82
CA VAL A 123 8.24 9.56 2.70
C VAL A 123 7.95 10.87 1.98
N CYS A 124 9.01 11.51 1.47
CA CYS A 124 8.87 12.71 0.67
C CYS A 124 8.19 12.39 -0.68
N MET A 125 7.27 13.26 -1.09
CA MET A 125 6.72 13.25 -2.44
C MET A 125 7.51 14.18 -3.35
N PRO A 126 7.79 13.78 -4.61
CA PRO A 126 8.44 14.66 -5.57
C PRO A 126 7.51 15.84 -5.90
N THR A 127 8.02 17.06 -5.74
CA THR A 127 7.29 18.28 -6.11
C THR A 127 7.71 18.82 -7.47
N ASP A 128 8.87 18.37 -7.98
CA ASP A 128 9.37 18.71 -9.30
C ASP A 128 8.89 17.68 -10.33
N ALA A 129 8.19 18.16 -11.37
CA ALA A 129 7.73 17.32 -12.47
C ALA A 129 8.88 16.75 -13.30
N ASP A 130 10.05 17.39 -13.27
CA ASP A 130 11.25 16.99 -14.00
C ASP A 130 12.24 16.21 -13.11
N LEU A 131 11.80 15.71 -11.94
CA LEU A 131 12.64 14.90 -11.07
C LEU A 131 13.21 13.71 -11.83
N LYS A 132 14.54 13.67 -11.92
CA LYS A 132 15.25 12.52 -12.45
C LYS A 132 15.42 11.49 -11.36
N MET A 133 14.99 10.26 -11.63
CA MET A 133 15.21 9.16 -10.71
C MET A 133 16.70 8.88 -10.57
N GLU A 134 17.13 8.63 -9.34
CA GLU A 134 18.47 8.12 -9.07
C GLU A 134 18.67 6.76 -9.76
N PRO A 135 19.89 6.44 -10.22
CA PRO A 135 20.17 5.17 -10.90
C PRO A 135 20.01 3.94 -10.00
N GLN A 136 19.97 4.15 -8.68
CA GLN A 136 19.78 3.11 -7.68
C GLN A 136 18.62 3.51 -6.77
N LEU A 137 17.68 2.58 -6.60
CA LEU A 137 16.50 2.74 -5.77
C LEU A 137 16.48 1.66 -4.69
N LEU A 138 15.99 2.02 -3.50
CA LEU A 138 15.74 1.07 -2.42
C LEU A 138 14.30 0.57 -2.53
N LEU A 139 14.15 -0.76 -2.61
CA LEU A 139 12.86 -1.44 -2.57
C LEU A 139 12.68 -2.08 -1.20
N VAL A 140 11.56 -1.79 -0.53
CA VAL A 140 11.22 -2.33 0.79
C VAL A 140 9.80 -2.91 0.76
N GLY A 141 9.63 -4.13 1.28
CA GLY A 141 8.33 -4.78 1.38
C GLY A 141 8.42 -6.23 1.88
N GLY A 142 7.28 -6.79 2.29
CA GLY A 142 7.14 -8.17 2.77
C GLY A 142 6.53 -9.12 1.73
N GLY A 143 7.16 -9.21 0.55
CA GLY A 143 6.65 -10.03 -0.56
C GLY A 143 6.92 -11.53 -0.38
N ARG A 144 5.99 -12.38 -0.83
CA ARG A 144 6.17 -13.83 -0.82
C ARG A 144 7.06 -14.26 -1.99
N ASP A 145 8.24 -14.77 -1.68
CA ASP A 145 9.11 -15.41 -2.67
C ASP A 145 8.71 -16.89 -2.84
N ARG A 146 8.75 -17.42 -4.08
CA ARG A 146 8.51 -18.84 -4.33
C ARG A 146 9.70 -19.70 -3.90
N ALA A 147 10.91 -19.12 -3.85
CA ALA A 147 12.11 -19.80 -3.39
C ALA A 147 12.30 -19.72 -1.86
N CYS A 148 11.75 -18.69 -1.23
CA CYS A 148 11.80 -18.48 0.22
C CYS A 148 10.37 -18.43 0.79
N LEU A 149 9.95 -19.50 1.47
CA LEU A 149 8.87 -19.39 2.45
C LEU A 149 9.31 -18.34 3.49
N SER A 150 8.78 -17.12 3.34
CA SER A 150 9.05 -15.88 4.10
C SER A 150 10.49 -15.36 4.10
N ALA A 151 10.79 -14.41 3.20
CA ALA A 151 11.99 -13.55 3.30
C ALA A 151 11.59 -12.17 3.84
N LEU A 152 11.84 -11.93 5.12
CA LEU A 152 11.93 -10.60 5.71
C LEU A 152 13.23 -9.95 5.20
N LEU A 153 13.14 -9.04 4.23
CA LEU A 153 14.26 -8.17 3.88
C LEU A 153 14.36 -7.03 4.89
N PHE A 154 15.10 -7.25 5.97
CA PHE A 154 15.56 -6.16 6.83
C PHE A 154 16.75 -5.45 6.17
N PHE A 155 16.55 -4.22 5.69
CA PHE A 155 17.66 -3.36 5.32
C PHE A 155 18.09 -2.53 6.54
N HIS A 156 19.30 -2.82 7.05
CA HIS A 156 20.01 -1.91 7.94
C HIS A 156 20.65 -0.80 7.08
N GLY A 157 19.97 0.34 6.97
CA GLY A 157 20.59 1.57 6.50
C GLY A 157 21.30 2.26 7.65
N HIS A 158 22.62 2.12 7.73
CA HIS A 158 23.46 3.08 8.45
C HIS A 158 23.68 4.29 7.52
N LEU A 159 23.09 5.43 7.89
CA LEU A 159 23.64 6.75 7.58
C LEU A 159 24.56 7.16 8.73
#